data_AF-A0A2G1YQN9-F1
#
_entry.id   AF-A0A2G1YQN9-F1
#
_cell.length_a   1.000
_cell.length_b   1.000
_cell.length_c   1.000
_cell.angle_alpha   90.00
_cell.angle_beta   90.00
_cell.angle_gamma   90.00
#
_symmetry.space_group_name_H-M   'P 1'
#
loop_
_entity.id
_entity.type
_entity.pdbx_description
1 polymer ?
#
loop_
_entity_poly.entity_id
_entity_poly.type
_entity_poly.pdbx_seq_one_letter_code
_entity_poly.pdbx_strand_id
1 'polypeptide(L)'
;MELVYLWVEDYKNIKKQGFNFSPRFECEFDDETKELTIDEKKDYVSIFPDNINVTAIVGENGSGKSSIIKLLLLLIYFKKNKNNIHKKYEITYIRQE
;
A
#
# COMPACT_ATOMS: atom_id res chain seq x y z
N MET A 1 2.33 10.50 -9.18
CA MET A 1 1.41 9.81 -8.24
C MET A 1 2.15 8.62 -7.68
N GLU A 2 2.40 8.61 -6.38
CA GLU A 2 3.16 7.56 -5.69
C GLU A 2 2.20 6.69 -4.87
N LEU A 3 2.42 5.37 -4.86
CA LEU A 3 1.75 4.47 -3.92
C LEU A 3 2.58 4.44 -2.64
N VAL A 4 2.01 4.90 -1.53
CA VAL A 4 2.73 4.98 -0.24
C VAL A 4 2.32 3.89 0.74
N TYR A 5 1.06 3.47 0.73
CA TYR A 5 0.52 2.53 1.69
C TYR A 5 -0.70 1.77 1.13
N LEU A 6 -0.93 0.56 1.63
CA LEU A 6 -2.15 -0.21 1.39
C LEU A 6 -2.53 -0.97 2.65
N TRP A 7 -3.78 -0.80 3.10
CA TRP A 7 -4.39 -1.66 4.10
C TRP A 7 -5.18 -2.79 3.42
N VAL A 8 -5.01 -4.03 3.89
CA VAL A 8 -5.75 -5.19 3.42
C VAL A 8 -6.46 -5.84 4.61
N GLU A 9 -7.77 -5.63 4.71
CA GLU A 9 -8.60 -6.24 5.76
C GLU A 9 -8.73 -7.76 5.54
N ASP A 10 -9.13 -8.19 4.34
CA ASP A 10 -9.19 -9.60 3.98
C ASP A 10 -9.03 -9.80 2.45
N TYR A 11 -7.89 -10.38 2.03
CA TYR A 11 -7.70 -10.86 0.68
C TYR A 11 -6.85 -12.14 0.63
N LYS A 12 -7.51 -13.27 0.35
CA LYS A 12 -6.87 -14.61 0.28
C LYS A 12 -6.13 -14.91 1.60
N ASN A 13 -4.80 -14.98 1.54
CA ASN A 13 -3.92 -15.33 2.64
C ASN A 13 -3.45 -14.10 3.43
N ILE A 14 -3.88 -12.90 3.04
CA ILE A 14 -3.53 -11.64 3.69
C ILE A 14 -4.75 -11.21 4.52
N LYS A 15 -4.54 -10.98 5.82
CA LYS A 15 -5.59 -10.62 6.78
C LYS A 15 -5.10 -9.47 7.65
N LYS A 16 -5.88 -8.40 7.74
CA LYS A 16 -5.64 -7.21 8.57
C LYS A 16 -4.18 -6.76 8.54
N GLN A 17 -3.65 -6.51 7.34
CA GLN A 17 -2.24 -6.21 7.16
C GLN A 17 -2.02 -4.95 6.34
N GLY A 18 -1.16 -4.08 6.85
CA GLY A 18 -0.64 -2.89 6.17
C GLY A 18 0.61 -3.19 5.35
N PHE A 19 0.74 -2.53 4.21
CA PHE A 19 1.92 -2.58 3.34
C PHE A 19 2.43 -1.17 3.09
N ASN A 20 3.63 -0.88 3.57
CA ASN A 20 4.34 0.36 3.27
C ASN A 20 5.09 0.22 1.94
N PHE A 21 4.90 1.18 1.04
CA PHE A 21 5.51 1.22 -0.30
C PHE A 21 6.42 2.42 -0.51
N SER A 22 6.59 3.25 0.52
CA SER A 22 7.51 4.38 0.47
C SER A 22 8.42 4.37 1.69
N PRO A 23 9.74 4.45 1.52
CA PRO A 23 10.68 4.58 2.63
C PRO A 23 10.64 5.97 3.27
N ARG A 24 10.03 6.97 2.62
CA ARG A 24 9.86 8.33 3.13
C ARG A 24 8.78 8.44 4.20
N PHE A 25 7.78 7.56 4.15
CA PHE A 25 6.62 7.61 5.03
C PHE A 25 6.55 6.35 5.89
N GLU A 26 6.21 6.53 7.16
CA GLU A 26 5.78 5.46 8.03
C GLU A 26 4.27 5.54 8.18
N CYS A 27 3.57 4.56 7.62
CA CYS A 27 2.11 4.52 7.67
C CYS A 27 1.66 3.34 8.53
N GLU A 28 0.70 3.63 9.40
CA GLU A 28 0.06 2.65 10.27
C GLU A 28 -1.45 2.89 10.28
N PHE A 29 -2.21 1.82 10.06
CA PHE A 29 -3.66 1.86 10.12
C PHE A 29 -4.14 1.07 11.33
N ASP A 30 -4.89 1.73 12.20
CA ASP A 30 -5.53 1.12 13.34
C ASP A 30 -6.91 0.59 12.93
N ASP A 31 -7.07 -0.74 12.95
CA ASP A 31 -8.30 -1.41 12.53
C ASP A 31 -9.47 -1.23 13.53
N GLU A 32 -9.19 -0.86 14.78
CA GLU A 32 -10.22 -0.64 15.80
C GLU A 32 -10.76 0.79 15.72
N THR A 33 -9.88 1.78 15.70
CA THR A 33 -10.25 3.21 15.64
C THR A 33 -10.55 3.68 14.23
N LYS A 34 -10.12 2.92 13.21
CA LYS A 34 -10.19 3.27 11.78
C LYS A 34 -9.38 4.51 11.41
N GLU A 35 -8.32 4.78 12.16
CA GLU A 35 -7.42 5.91 11.94
C GLU A 35 -6.17 5.49 11.16
N LEU A 36 -5.78 6.31 10.18
CA LEU A 36 -4.53 6.16 9.42
C LEU A 36 -3.54 7.22 9.88
N THR A 37 -2.46 6.80 10.49
CA THR A 37 -1.32 7.65 10.85
C THR A 37 -0.28 7.59 9.73
N ILE A 38 0.25 8.76 9.35
CA ILE A 38 1.26 8.91 8.30
C ILE A 38 2.33 9.87 8.80
N ASP A 39 3.50 9.34 9.12
CA ASP A 39 4.64 10.11 9.60
C ASP A 39 5.72 10.21 8.52
N GLU A 40 6.16 11.43 8.23
CA GLU A 40 7.27 11.66 7.31
C GLU A 40 8.61 11.52 8.03
N LYS A 41 9.48 10.66 7.49
CA LYS A 41 10.82 10.43 8.04
C LYS A 41 11.73 11.60 7.67
N LYS A 42 12.05 12.44 8.67
CA LYS A 42 12.93 13.60 8.51
C LYS A 42 14.35 13.25 8.05
N ASP A 43 14.83 12.08 8.43
CA ASP A 43 16.20 11.61 8.13
C ASP A 43 16.22 10.66 6.92
N TYR A 44 15.17 10.67 6.08
CA TYR A 44 15.13 9.85 4.88
C TYR A 44 16.20 10.29 3.88
N VAL A 45 17.07 9.35 3.49
CA VAL A 45 18.05 9.52 2.42
C VAL A 45 17.80 8.47 1.35
N SER A 46 17.48 8.91 0.13
CA SER A 46 17.43 8.04 -1.04
C SER A 46 18.82 7.87 -1.63
N ILE A 47 19.20 6.63 -1.95
CA ILE A 47 20.39 6.32 -2.76
C ILE A 47 20.03 6.17 -4.26
N PHE A 48 18.75 6.29 -4.59
CA PHE A 48 18.23 6.26 -5.95
C PHE A 48 17.88 7.68 -6.42
N PRO A 49 17.87 7.95 -7.73
CA PRO A 49 17.35 9.21 -8.29
C PRO A 49 15.93 9.53 -7.78
N ASP A 50 15.61 10.82 -7.68
CA ASP A 50 14.36 11.31 -7.06
C ASP A 50 13.06 10.74 -7.68
N ASN A 51 13.13 10.25 -8.91
CA ASN A 51 12.00 9.66 -9.63
C ASN A 51 11.85 8.13 -9.43
N ILE A 52 12.67 7.51 -8.57
CA ILE A 52 12.69 6.07 -8.34
C ILE A 52 12.47 5.79 -6.85
N ASN A 53 11.41 5.02 -6.55
CA ASN A 53 11.17 4.42 -5.25
C ASN A 53 11.19 2.90 -5.39
N VAL A 54 11.92 2.22 -4.50
CA VAL A 54 12.11 0.77 -4.52
C VAL A 54 11.58 0.18 -3.21
N THR A 55 10.66 -0.76 -3.33
CA THR A 55 10.13 -1.56 -2.22
C THR A 55 10.30 -3.04 -2.51
N ALA A 56 10.79 -3.81 -1.54
CA ALA A 56 10.90 -5.26 -1.63
C ALA A 56 9.76 -5.94 -0.85
N ILE A 57 9.05 -6.87 -1.49
CA ILE A 57 8.05 -7.72 -0.84
C ILE A 57 8.64 -9.12 -0.69
N VAL A 58 8.95 -9.51 0.54
CA VAL A 58 9.55 -10.80 0.89
C VAL A 58 8.68 -11.57 1.88
N GLY A 59 8.93 -12.87 2.02
CA GLY A 59 8.19 -13.74 2.93
C GLY A 59 8.18 -15.19 2.46
N GLU A 60 7.63 -16.09 3.27
CA GLU A 60 7.59 -17.53 3.02
C GLU A 60 6.65 -17.90 1.85
N ASN A 61 6.76 -19.14 1.37
CA ASN A 61 5.84 -19.65 0.36
C ASN A 61 4.41 -19.70 0.91
N GLY A 62 3.44 -19.27 0.12
CA GLY A 62 2.04 -19.17 0.57
C GLY A 62 1.71 -17.94 1.43
N SER A 63 2.68 -17.08 1.77
CA SER A 63 2.42 -15.87 2.58
C SER A 63 1.62 -14.77 1.88
N GLY A 64 1.35 -14.92 0.58
CA GLY A 64 0.53 -13.96 -0.17
C GLY A 64 1.30 -12.97 -1.03
N LYS A 65 2.62 -13.13 -1.25
CA LYS A 65 3.43 -12.26 -2.15
C LYS A 65 2.82 -12.07 -3.54
N SER A 66 2.40 -13.15 -4.20
CA SER A 66 1.72 -13.04 -5.51
C SER A 66 0.29 -12.52 -5.38
N SER A 67 -0.35 -12.68 -4.22
CA SER A 67 -1.69 -12.19 -3.94
C SER A 67 -1.72 -10.67 -3.83
N ILE A 68 -0.76 -10.06 -3.13
CA ILE A 68 -0.67 -8.60 -3.02
C ILE A 68 -0.42 -7.94 -4.38
N ILE A 69 0.44 -8.53 -5.21
CA ILE A 69 0.68 -8.04 -6.59
C ILE A 69 -0.62 -8.10 -7.41
N LYS A 70 -1.36 -9.22 -7.36
CA LYS A 70 -2.65 -9.36 -8.05
C LYS A 70 -3.68 -8.34 -7.55
N LEU A 71 -3.71 -8.07 -6.24
CA LEU A 71 -4.59 -7.06 -5.66
C LEU A 71 -4.24 -5.67 -6.18
N LEU A 72 -2.97 -5.26 -6.16
CA LEU A 72 -2.53 -3.98 -6.69
C LEU A 72 -2.94 -3.77 -8.16
N LEU A 73 -2.73 -4.78 -9.01
CA LEU A 73 -3.14 -4.74 -10.42
C LEU A 73 -4.65 -4.59 -10.58
N LEU A 74 -5.43 -5.32 -9.76
CA LEU A 74 -6.89 -5.23 -9.76
C LEU A 74 -7.38 -3.84 -9.36
N LEU A 75 -6.79 -3.26 -8.33
CA LEU A 75 -7.11 -1.91 -7.83
C LEU A 75 -6.78 -0.85 -8.90
N ILE A 76 -5.63 -0.94 -9.57
CA ILE A 76 -5.25 -0.07 -10.69
C ILE A 76 -6.27 -0.19 -11.84
N TYR A 77 -6.65 -1.42 -12.19
CA TYR A 77 -7.64 -1.68 -13.24
C TYR A 77 -9.00 -1.05 -12.92
N PHE A 78 -9.52 -1.24 -11.71
CA PHE A 78 -10.80 -0.64 -11.33
C PHE A 78 -10.76 0.87 -11.26
N LYS A 79 -9.67 1.45 -10.73
CA LYS A 79 -9.46 2.91 -10.71
C LYS A 79 -9.50 3.50 -12.11
N LYS A 80 -8.89 2.83 -13.10
CA LYS A 80 -8.92 3.27 -14.51
C LYS A 80 -10.33 3.23 -15.10
N ASN A 81 -11.12 2.23 -14.73
CA ASN A 81 -12.46 2.01 -15.30
C ASN A 81 -13.60 2.71 -14.54
N LYS A 82 -13.32 3.54 -13.51
CA LYS A 82 -14.32 4.29 -12.70
C LYS A 82 -15.50 3.45 -12.18
N ASN A 83 -15.30 2.15 -11.99
CA ASN A 83 -16.31 1.28 -11.42
C ASN A 83 -16.21 1.35 -9.89
N ASN A 84 -17.34 1.56 -9.21
CA ASN A 84 -17.41 1.53 -7.76
C ASN A 84 -17.04 0.13 -7.27
N ILE A 85 -15.91 0.01 -6.57
CA ILE A 85 -15.54 -1.22 -5.87
C ILE A 85 -16.47 -1.31 -4.66
N HIS A 86 -17.30 -2.35 -4.58
CA HIS A 86 -18.11 -2.61 -3.38
C HIS A 86 -17.20 -2.73 -2.14
N LYS A 87 -17.66 -2.13 -1.02
CA LYS A 87 -17.04 -1.96 0.31
C LYS A 87 -16.29 -3.19 0.88
N LYS A 88 -15.11 -3.54 0.36
CA LYS A 88 -14.25 -4.58 0.97
C LYS A 88 -12.75 -4.23 0.98
N TYR A 89 -12.36 -3.11 0.35
CA TYR A 89 -10.98 -2.66 0.28
C TYR A 89 -10.96 -1.14 0.29
N GLU A 90 -10.04 -0.53 1.02
CA GLU A 90 -9.81 0.90 1.04
C GLU A 90 -8.41 1.18 0.47
N ILE A 91 -8.28 2.18 -0.40
CA ILE A 91 -7.00 2.57 -1.00
C ILE A 91 -6.76 4.04 -0.70
N THR A 92 -5.67 4.32 0.00
CA THR A 92 -5.18 5.68 0.20
C THR A 92 -4.07 5.95 -0.82
N TYR A 93 -4.24 6.99 -1.63
CA TYR A 93 -3.19 7.52 -2.51
C TYR A 93 -2.78 8.89 -1.98
N ILE A 94 -1.48 9.13 -1.78
CA ILE A 94 -0.99 10.49 -1.56
C ILE A 94 -0.59 11.08 -2.91
N ARG A 95 -1.12 12.26 -3.20
CA ARG A 95 -0.70 13.08 -4.34
C ARG A 95 0.51 13.89 -3.89
N GLN A 96 1.66 13.71 -4.54
CA GLN A 96 2.74 14.69 -4.46
C GLN A 96 2.33 15.91 -5.30
N GLU A 97 2.51 17.10 -4.73
CA GLU A 97 2.47 18.38 -5.46
C GLU A 97 3.56 18.44 -6.54
#